data_AF-A0A2N2FMU9-F1
#
_entry.id   AF-A0A2N2FMU9-F1
#
_cell.length_a   1.000
_cell.length_b   1.000
_cell.length_c   1.000
_cell.angle_alpha   90.00
_cell.angle_beta   90.00
_cell.angle_gamma   90.00
#
_symmetry.space_group_name_H-M   'P 1'
#
loop_
_entity.id
_entity.type
_entity.pdbx_description
1 polymer ?
#
loop_
_entity_poly.entity_id
_entity_poly.type
_entity_poly.pdbx_seq_one_letter_code
_entity_poly.pdbx_strand_id
1 'polypeptide(L)' 'MLHGETVHSPLPQDLPWFQADHAIFFGVLYIVLIVISIGMGYCVMKSWWDCRSDSHAGH' A
#
# COMPACT_ATOMS: atom_id res chain seq x y z
N MET A 1 32.19 10.07 9.73
CA MET A 1 31.02 10.91 10.03
C MET A 1 31.21 11.42 11.45
N LEU A 2 31.31 12.73 11.66
CA LEU A 2 31.26 13.25 13.03
C LEU A 2 29.89 12.87 13.61
N HIS A 3 29.88 12.34 14.84
CA HIS A 3 28.65 12.17 15.60
C HIS A 3 28.02 13.57 15.77
N GLY A 4 27.01 13.91 14.94
CA GLY A 4 26.34 15.20 14.99
C GLY A 4 25.94 15.83 13.65
N GLU A 5 26.40 15.33 12.50
CA GLU A 5 26.04 15.88 11.18
C GLU A 5 25.20 14.91 10.34
N THR A 6 24.06 14.46 10.86
CA THR A 6 23.06 13.76 10.04
C THR A 6 21.66 14.15 10.49
N VAL A 7 21.20 15.33 10.10
CA VAL A 7 19.78 15.50 9.80
C VAL A 7 19.55 14.66 8.54
N HIS A 8 19.39 13.35 8.71
CA HIS A 8 19.00 12.47 7.63
C HIS A 8 17.58 12.88 7.26
N SER A 9 17.46 13.59 6.15
CA SER A 9 16.16 13.97 5.63
C SER A 9 15.35 12.68 5.38
N PRO A 10 14.09 12.59 5.83
CA PRO A 10 13.22 11.45 5.52
C PRO A 10 12.73 11.47 4.06
N LEU A 11 13.31 12.35 3.22
CA LEU A 11 12.99 12.40 1.80
C LEU A 11 13.34 11.05 1.14
N PRO A 12 12.47 10.53 0.26
CA PRO A 12 12.66 9.22 -0.36
C PRO A 12 13.99 9.06 -1.13
N GLN A 13 14.57 10.16 -1.59
CA GLN A 13 15.84 10.17 -2.32
C GLN A 13 17.07 9.93 -1.43
N ASP A 14 17.00 10.29 -0.15
CA ASP A 14 18.10 10.18 0.80
C ASP A 14 18.02 8.90 1.63
N LEU A 15 16.99 8.08 1.42
CA LEU A 15 16.78 6.87 2.19
C LEU A 15 17.57 5.69 1.59
N PRO A 16 18.45 5.02 2.34
CA PRO A 16 19.21 3.90 1.82
C PRO A 16 18.31 2.65 1.74
N TRP A 17 17.68 2.48 0.59
CA TRP A 17 16.67 1.46 0.27
C TRP A 17 17.09 0.02 0.53
N PHE A 18 18.40 -0.25 0.48
CA PHE A 18 18.98 -1.58 0.68
C PHE A 18 19.46 -1.83 2.12
N GLN A 19 19.21 -0.90 3.05
CA GLN A 19 19.43 -1.20 4.47
C GLN A 19 18.34 -2.14 5.00
N ALA A 20 18.77 -3.12 5.80
CA ALA A 20 17.91 -4.19 6.29
C ALA A 20 16.69 -3.66 7.05
N ASP A 21 16.85 -2.66 7.90
CA ASP A 21 15.76 -2.03 8.65
C ASP A 21 14.69 -1.41 7.75
N HIS A 22 15.09 -0.68 6.70
CA HIS A 22 14.16 -0.11 5.74
C HIS A 22 13.46 -1.19 4.92
N ALA A 23 14.20 -2.21 4.47
CA ALA A 23 13.61 -3.32 3.71
C ALA A 23 12.53 -4.05 4.51
N ILE A 24 12.75 -4.27 5.81
CA ILE A 24 11.77 -4.92 6.70
C ILE A 24 10.55 -4.00 6.92
N PHE A 25 10.78 -2.74 7.29
CA PHE A 25 9.70 -1.79 7.55
C PHE A 25 8.79 -1.61 6.32
N PHE A 26 9.37 -1.30 5.16
CA PHE A 26 8.60 -1.11 3.93
C PHE A 26 8.01 -2.42 3.41
N GLY A 27 8.70 -3.55 3.58
CA GLY A 27 8.16 -4.87 3.24
C GLY A 27 6.86 -5.17 3.98
N VAL A 28 6.86 -5.01 5.31
CA VAL A 28 5.66 -5.20 6.14
C VAL A 28 4.58 -4.19 5.76
N LEU A 29 4.94 -2.91 5.59
CA LEU A 29 4.00 -1.87 5.18
C LEU A 29 3.29 -2.23 3.87
N TYR A 30 4.03 -2.65 2.84
CA TYR A 30 3.46 -3.01 1.56
C TYR A 30 2.59 -4.26 1.63
N ILE A 31 2.96 -5.25 2.45
CA ILE A 31 2.10 -6.43 2.68
C ILE A 31 0.76 -5.99 3.28
N VAL A 32 0.76 -5.12 4.29
CA VAL A 32 -0.49 -4.63 4.92
C VAL A 32 -1.34 -3.87 3.90
N LEU A 33 -0.72 -2.97 3.11
CA LEU A 33 -1.43 -2.22 2.07
C LEU A 33 -2.01 -3.15 0.99
N ILE A 34 -1.30 -4.22 0.61
CA ILE A 34 -1.79 -5.23 -0.32
C ILE A 34 -3.01 -5.96 0.26
N VAL A 35 -2.97 -6.38 1.53
CA VAL A 35 -4.10 -7.08 2.17
C VAL A 35 -5.34 -6.18 2.20
N ILE A 36 -5.18 -4.92 2.60
CA ILE A 36 -6.29 -3.96 2.67
C ILE A 36 -6.84 -3.67 1.27
N SER A 37 -5.97 -3.44 0.29
CA SER A 37 -6.38 -3.15 -1.09
C SER A 37 -7.08 -4.32 -1.76
N ILE A 38 -6.65 -5.57 -1.52
CA ILE A 38 -7.36 -6.77 -1.98
C ILE A 38 -8.76 -6.85 -1.35
N GLY A 39 -8.86 -6.68 -0.02
CA GLY A 39 -10.14 -6.74 0.68
C GLY A 39 -11.12 -5.66 0.19
N MET A 40 -10.66 -4.42 0.11
CA MET A 40 -11.47 -3.31 -0.38
C MET A 40 -11.80 -3.45 -1.87
N GLY A 41 -10.84 -3.87 -2.70
CA GLY A 41 -11.03 -4.10 -4.12
C GLY A 41 -12.07 -5.18 -4.40
N TYR A 42 -12.06 -6.28 -3.62
CA TYR A 42 -13.08 -7.31 -3.71
C TYR A 42 -14.48 -6.76 -3.42
N CYS A 43 -14.64 -5.98 -2.34
CA CYS A 43 -15.92 -5.37 -1.99
C CYS A 43 -16.42 -4.44 -3.11
N VAL A 44 -15.57 -3.57 -3.64
CA VAL A 44 -15.92 -2.64 -4.73
C VAL A 44 -16.34 -3.40 -5.99
N MET A 45 -15.56 -4.41 -6.41
CA MET A 45 -15.89 -5.21 -7.59
C MET A 45 -17.21 -5.96 -7.41
N LYS A 46 -17.43 -6.56 -6.23
CA LYS A 46 -18.68 -7.28 -5.93
C LYS A 46 -19.87 -6.34 -5.97
N SER A 47 -19.81 -5.21 -5.27
CA SER A 47 -20.89 -4.21 -5.31
C SER A 47 -21.19 -3.73 -6.72
N TRP A 48 -20.16 -3.55 -7.56
CA TRP A 48 -20.36 -3.14 -8.95
C TRP A 48 -21.04 -4.21 -9.80
N TRP A 49 -20.68 -5.49 -9.62
CA TRP A 49 -21.36 -6.59 -10.31
C TRP A 49 -22.79 -6.79 -9.85
N ASP A 50 -23.07 -6.64 -8.56
CA ASP A 50 -24.42 -6.74 -8.01
C ASP A 50 -25.31 -5.63 -8.61
N CYS A 51 -24.85 -4.37 -8.63
CA CYS A 51 -25.57 -3.26 -9.26
C CYS A 51 -25.82 -3.47 -10.77
N ARG A 52 -24.86 -4.05 -11.50
CA ARG A 52 -25.03 -4.35 -12.93
C ARG A 52 -26.02 -5.49 -13.14
N SER A 53 -26.01 -6.52 -12.30
CA SER A 53 -26.90 -7.68 -12.41
C SER A 53 -28.35 -7.31 -12.13
N ASP A 54 -28.60 -6.47 -11.12
CA ASP A 54 -29.94 -5.94 -10.82
C ASP A 54 -30.50 -5.11 -11.98
N SER A 55 -29.65 -4.36 -12.70
CA SER A 55 -30.05 -3.59 -13.88
C SER A 55 -30.47 -4.48 -15.07
N HIS A 56 -30.00 -5.73 -15.12
CA HIS A 56 -30.35 -6.70 -16.19
C HIS A 56 -31.56 -7.59 -15.84
N ALA A 57 -31.96 -7.68 -14.57
CA ALA A 57 -33.11 -8.48 -14.13
C ALA A 57 -34.46 -7.73 -14.16
N GLY A 58 -34.44 -6.41 -14.43
CA GLY A 58 -35.63 -5.55 -14.43
C GLY A 58 -36.27 -5.28 -15.80
N HIS A 59 -35.98 -6.09 -16.83
CA HIS A 59 -36.50 -5.88 -18.19
C HIS A 59 -37.33 -7.07 -18.72
#